data_AF-A0A1R2C1W5-F1
#
_entry.id   AF-A0A1R2C1W5-F1
#
_cell.length_a   1.000
_cell.length_b   1.000
_cell.length_c   1.000
_cell.angle_alpha   90.00
_cell.angle_beta   90.00
_cell.angle_gamma   90.00
#
_symmetry.space_group_name_H-M   'P 1'
#
loop_
_entity.id
_entity.type
_entity.pdbx_description
1 polymer ?
#
loop_
_entity_poly.entity_id
_entity_poly.type
_entity_poly.pdbx_seq_one_letter_code
_entity_poly.pdbx_strand_id
1 'polypeptide(L)'
;MLESRNSAEDPDTLQLSNLLNSLEGELETSYLERRQLQKLRKSTSLEELQDAVEQISHREKDLQACIGISKMLIETNEKLHIRNRELVHEKQKLEFQSKTYIQEIETYKEKLERSEERVLEINAALVKAEASYIKLSAESKANSEIVGKNSKVYSDIETISLDKYDADITEITERYKYEYEQVIRSKSKSEEKLKTTEEELEKVKFSLSSIESNYENLLKELNSYRKTSKKREEDLVLTQEQLQNLGLRFDELHTKHQELIDHSEKLAEEIELIQASQAYRQPEHHARENKSLKIELEDLEETLEDTFPEFSEPIKRTLSLRNSFRVGPRSLQITKSNEIHINSINIRKNPSEEYFFLTTQAIKLNSPYMDVICLESPKVLFDQAIKSNIPFHKWYEWIEKKLTAKYLESLYKKPEIKNKS
;
A
#
# COMPACT_ATOMS: atom_id res chain seq x y z
N MET A 1 -15.56 2.66 18.39
CA MET A 1 -15.38 4.10 18.68
C MET A 1 -14.10 4.53 17.99
N LEU A 2 -14.22 5.15 16.81
CA LEU A 2 -13.09 5.81 16.17
C LEU A 2 -13.05 7.19 16.80
N GLU A 3 -12.08 7.43 17.67
CA GLU A 3 -11.72 8.79 18.07
C GLU A 3 -11.50 9.58 16.78
N SER A 4 -12.31 10.62 16.59
CA SER A 4 -12.03 11.63 15.59
C SER A 4 -10.64 12.14 15.92
N ARG A 5 -9.65 11.69 15.15
CA ARG A 5 -8.38 12.41 15.06
C ARG A 5 -8.78 13.83 14.71
N ASN A 6 -8.76 14.70 15.72
CA ASN A 6 -8.87 16.13 15.55
C ASN A 6 -7.88 16.48 14.46
N SER A 7 -8.42 16.77 13.28
CA SER A 7 -7.65 17.33 12.20
C SER A 7 -7.08 18.61 12.75
N ALA A 8 -5.78 18.60 13.08
CA ALA A 8 -5.01 19.82 13.00
C ALA A 8 -5.31 20.36 11.60
N GLU A 9 -6.06 21.46 11.55
CA GLU A 9 -6.50 22.07 10.30
C GLU A 9 -5.26 22.25 9.43
N ASP A 10 -5.23 21.53 8.30
CA ASP A 10 -4.09 21.55 7.38
C ASP A 10 -3.83 23.03 7.06
N PRO A 11 -2.59 23.55 7.21
CA PRO A 11 -2.29 24.97 6.99
C PRO A 11 -2.80 25.47 5.64
N ASP A 12 -2.84 24.61 4.63
CA ASP A 12 -3.38 24.88 3.30
C ASP A 12 -4.89 25.15 3.32
N THR A 13 -5.65 24.43 4.15
CA THR A 13 -7.10 24.65 4.33
C THR A 13 -7.38 26.01 4.96
N LEU A 14 -6.54 26.41 5.90
CA LEU A 14 -6.68 27.66 6.64
C LEU A 14 -6.29 28.86 5.75
N GLN A 15 -5.24 28.71 4.94
CA GLN A 15 -4.87 29.69 3.90
C GLN A 15 -5.98 29.86 2.86
N LEU A 16 -6.55 28.76 2.37
CA LEU A 16 -7.65 28.80 1.41
C LEU A 16 -8.89 29.47 2.01
N SER A 17 -9.23 29.16 3.27
CA SER A 17 -10.35 29.81 3.96
C SER A 17 -10.14 31.31 4.10
N ASN A 18 -8.94 31.75 4.48
CA ASN A 18 -8.64 33.19 4.59
C ASN A 18 -8.74 33.90 3.24
N LEU A 19 -8.28 33.26 2.15
CA LEU A 19 -8.38 33.81 0.80
C LEU A 19 -9.84 33.93 0.35
N LEU A 20 -10.66 32.92 0.62
CA LEU A 20 -12.09 32.94 0.32
C LEU A 20 -12.83 34.01 1.12
N ASN A 21 -12.54 34.15 2.42
CA ASN A 21 -13.14 35.18 3.27
C ASN A 21 -12.75 36.60 2.81
N SER A 22 -11.51 36.79 2.35
CA SER A 22 -11.06 38.06 1.76
C SER A 22 -11.83 38.38 0.48
N LEU A 23 -11.97 37.41 -0.42
CA LEU A 23 -12.73 37.56 -1.67
C LEU A 23 -14.22 37.81 -1.44
N GLU A 24 -14.79 37.19 -0.40
CA GLU A 24 -16.18 37.41 0.04
C GLU A 24 -16.39 38.86 0.47
N GLY A 25 -15.53 39.41 1.35
CA GLY A 25 -15.61 40.82 1.76
C GLY A 25 -15.43 41.80 0.57
N GLU A 26 -14.61 41.44 -0.41
CA GLU A 26 -14.49 42.21 -1.65
C GLU A 26 -15.70 42.07 -2.58
N LEU A 27 -16.48 40.99 -2.50
CA LEU A 27 -17.73 40.84 -3.25
C LEU A 27 -18.88 41.61 -2.61
N GLU A 28 -18.93 41.68 -1.27
CA GLU A 28 -19.98 42.37 -0.52
C GLU A 28 -19.93 43.89 -0.68
N THR A 29 -18.73 44.46 -0.85
CA THR A 29 -18.57 45.90 -1.04
C THR A 29 -18.89 46.31 -2.47
N SER A 30 -19.83 47.25 -2.63
CA SER A 30 -20.21 47.71 -3.97
C SER A 30 -19.05 48.42 -4.67
N TYR A 31 -19.05 48.43 -6.01
CA TYR A 31 -18.04 49.14 -6.79
C TYR A 31 -17.95 50.63 -6.38
N LEU A 32 -19.09 51.28 -6.15
CA LEU A 32 -19.15 52.69 -5.77
C LEU A 32 -18.55 52.94 -4.38
N GLU A 33 -18.81 52.07 -3.42
CA GLU A 33 -18.24 52.18 -2.07
C GLU A 33 -16.73 51.96 -2.07
N ARG A 34 -16.22 50.96 -2.81
CA ARG A 34 -14.78 50.74 -2.97
C ARG A 34 -14.09 51.93 -3.61
N ARG A 35 -14.69 52.48 -4.67
CA ARG A 35 -14.17 53.67 -5.36
C ARG A 35 -14.16 54.89 -4.44
N GLN A 36 -15.18 55.05 -3.60
CA GLN A 36 -15.24 56.11 -2.60
C GLN A 36 -14.17 55.95 -1.52
N LEU A 37 -13.92 54.73 -1.05
CA LEU A 37 -12.88 54.42 -0.06
C LEU A 37 -11.46 54.66 -0.62
N GLN A 38 -11.22 54.34 -1.88
CA GLN A 38 -9.92 54.49 -2.52
C GLN A 38 -9.62 55.94 -2.98
N LYS A 39 -10.61 56.85 -2.94
CA LYS A 39 -10.48 58.26 -3.37
C LYS A 39 -9.91 58.44 -4.80
N LEU A 40 -10.10 57.46 -5.67
CA LEU A 40 -9.60 57.43 -7.05
C LEU A 40 -10.59 58.09 -8.04
N ARG A 41 -10.87 59.38 -7.89
CA ARG A 41 -11.62 60.12 -8.94
C ARG A 41 -10.66 60.56 -10.04
N LYS A 42 -11.04 60.35 -11.30
CA LYS A 42 -10.25 60.78 -12.46
C LYS A 42 -10.72 62.14 -12.93
N SER A 43 -9.86 62.87 -13.64
CA SER A 43 -10.12 64.26 -14.05
C SER A 43 -11.20 64.37 -15.12
N THR A 44 -11.41 63.33 -15.93
CA THR A 44 -12.41 63.32 -16.99
C THR A 44 -13.41 62.19 -16.80
N SER A 45 -14.68 62.45 -17.11
CA SER A 45 -15.75 61.44 -17.03
C SER A 45 -15.53 60.26 -17.97
N LEU A 46 -14.80 60.46 -19.08
CA LEU A 46 -14.43 59.40 -20.03
C LEU A 46 -13.42 58.43 -19.41
N GLU A 47 -12.35 58.95 -18.78
CA GLU A 47 -11.39 58.14 -18.03
C GLU A 47 -12.07 57.38 -16.89
N GLU A 48 -13.01 58.02 -16.18
CA GLU A 48 -13.76 57.36 -15.11
C GLU A 48 -14.61 56.19 -15.61
N LEU A 49 -15.19 56.29 -16.81
CA LEU A 49 -15.96 55.23 -17.44
C LEU A 49 -15.05 54.10 -17.93
N GLN A 50 -13.91 54.43 -18.52
CA GLN A 50 -12.94 53.44 -19.00
C GLN A 50 -12.36 52.61 -17.85
N ASP A 51 -12.00 53.26 -16.74
CA ASP A 51 -11.58 52.61 -15.48
C ASP A 51 -12.68 51.70 -14.90
N ALA A 52 -13.93 52.16 -14.93
CA ALA A 52 -15.07 51.32 -14.49
C ALA A 52 -15.24 50.07 -15.36
N VAL A 53 -15.13 50.20 -16.68
CA VAL A 53 -15.22 49.07 -17.61
C VAL A 53 -14.07 48.08 -17.39
N GLU A 54 -12.85 48.57 -17.18
CA GLU A 54 -11.69 47.72 -16.90
C GLU A 54 -11.83 46.95 -15.59
N GLN A 55 -12.26 47.61 -14.52
CA GLN A 55 -12.51 46.94 -13.23
C GLN A 55 -13.65 45.91 -13.32
N ILE A 56 -14.73 46.21 -14.03
CA ILE A 56 -15.82 45.25 -14.28
C ILE A 56 -15.30 44.05 -15.08
N SER A 57 -14.49 44.29 -16.12
CA SER A 57 -13.91 43.21 -16.92
C SER A 57 -12.94 42.34 -16.14
N HIS A 58 -12.14 42.93 -15.24
CA HIS A 58 -11.29 42.17 -14.32
C HIS A 58 -12.14 41.30 -13.38
N ARG A 59 -13.21 41.88 -12.81
CA ARG A 59 -14.10 41.13 -11.93
C ARG A 59 -14.83 39.99 -12.63
N GLU A 60 -15.21 40.18 -13.90
CA GLU A 60 -15.77 39.10 -14.71
C GLU A 60 -14.78 37.92 -14.85
N LYS A 61 -13.49 38.21 -15.09
CA LYS A 61 -12.44 37.18 -15.15
C LYS A 61 -12.27 36.45 -13.82
N ASP A 62 -12.27 37.18 -12.71
CA ASP A 62 -12.19 36.57 -11.37
C ASP A 62 -13.38 35.65 -11.09
N LEU A 63 -14.60 36.10 -11.44
CA LEU A 63 -15.81 35.30 -11.29
C LEU A 63 -15.78 34.05 -12.18
N GLN A 64 -15.27 34.17 -13.42
CA GLN A 64 -15.07 33.01 -14.29
C GLN A 64 -14.05 32.02 -13.71
N ALA A 65 -12.95 32.51 -13.10
CA ALA A 65 -11.98 31.67 -12.41
C ALA A 65 -12.60 30.97 -11.19
N CYS A 66 -13.38 31.69 -10.37
CA CYS A 66 -14.10 31.14 -9.23
C CYS A 66 -15.10 30.04 -9.65
N ILE A 67 -15.83 30.24 -10.75
CA ILE A 67 -16.73 29.23 -11.34
C ILE A 67 -15.92 28.00 -11.78
N GLY A 68 -14.75 28.20 -12.40
CA GLY A 68 -13.84 27.13 -12.79
C GLY A 68 -13.36 26.28 -11.62
N ILE A 69 -12.88 26.93 -10.55
CA ILE A 69 -12.45 26.28 -9.31
C ILE A 69 -13.62 25.52 -8.66
N SER A 70 -14.81 26.15 -8.59
CA SER A 70 -16.01 25.53 -8.02
C SER A 70 -16.42 24.26 -8.77
N LYS A 71 -16.39 24.28 -10.12
CA LYS A 71 -16.65 23.09 -10.94
C LYS A 71 -15.63 21.98 -10.67
N MET A 72 -14.35 22.31 -10.62
CA MET A 72 -13.29 21.36 -10.31
C MET A 72 -13.45 20.73 -8.91
N LEU A 73 -13.83 21.52 -7.91
CA LEU A 73 -14.10 21.03 -6.54
C LEU A 73 -15.31 20.10 -6.51
N ILE A 74 -16.40 20.45 -7.23
CA ILE A 74 -17.58 19.59 -7.35
C ILE A 74 -17.20 18.25 -7.99
N GLU A 75 -16.48 18.25 -9.11
CA GLU A 75 -16.03 17.02 -9.78
C GLU A 75 -15.12 16.17 -8.88
N THR A 76 -14.24 16.81 -8.10
CA THR A 76 -13.35 16.11 -7.17
C THR A 76 -14.15 15.49 -6.03
N ASN A 77 -15.13 16.21 -5.47
CA ASN A 77 -16.03 15.69 -4.44
C ASN A 77 -16.88 14.54 -4.96
N GLU A 78 -17.38 14.60 -6.19
CA GLU A 78 -18.11 13.49 -6.81
C GLU A 78 -17.24 12.22 -6.93
N LYS A 79 -15.99 12.36 -7.40
CA LYS A 79 -15.03 11.25 -7.46
C LYS A 79 -14.75 10.67 -6.08
N LEU A 80 -14.54 11.53 -5.07
CA LEU A 80 -14.35 11.11 -3.68
C LEU A 80 -15.59 10.40 -3.12
N HIS A 81 -16.79 10.88 -3.43
CA HIS A 81 -18.05 10.23 -3.03
C HIS A 81 -18.19 8.83 -3.66
N ILE A 82 -17.88 8.67 -4.94
CA ILE A 82 -17.89 7.35 -5.61
C ILE A 82 -16.86 6.43 -4.93
N ARG A 83 -15.63 6.92 -4.71
CA ARG A 83 -14.59 6.13 -4.05
C ARG A 83 -14.97 5.72 -2.63
N ASN A 84 -15.62 6.61 -1.89
CA ASN A 84 -16.10 6.30 -0.54
C ASN A 84 -17.21 5.22 -0.57
N ARG A 85 -18.12 5.25 -1.55
CA ARG A 85 -19.12 4.18 -1.73
C ARG A 85 -18.47 2.83 -2.03
N GLU A 86 -17.45 2.79 -2.87
CA GLU A 86 -16.68 1.57 -3.15
C GLU A 86 -16.02 1.01 -1.88
N LEU A 87 -15.37 1.87 -1.10
CA LEU A 87 -14.72 1.49 0.17
C LEU A 87 -15.74 0.98 1.20
N VAL A 88 -16.93 1.59 1.28
CA VAL A 88 -18.01 1.11 2.15
C VAL A 88 -18.48 -0.29 1.72
N HIS A 89 -18.65 -0.53 0.42
CA HIS A 89 -19.03 -1.84 -0.10
C HIS A 89 -17.94 -2.89 0.16
N GLU A 90 -16.67 -2.54 -0.05
CA GLU A 90 -15.52 -3.41 0.25
C GLU A 90 -15.46 -3.75 1.75
N LYS A 91 -15.67 -2.76 2.61
CA LYS A 91 -15.76 -2.97 4.06
C LYS A 91 -16.88 -3.95 4.43
N GLN A 92 -18.09 -3.78 3.86
CA GLN A 92 -19.20 -4.69 4.11
C GLN A 92 -18.89 -6.12 3.65
N LYS A 93 -18.21 -6.28 2.51
CA LYS A 93 -17.77 -7.59 2.01
C LYS A 93 -16.77 -8.25 2.98
N LEU A 94 -15.79 -7.49 3.48
CA LEU A 94 -14.81 -7.98 4.45
C LEU A 94 -15.45 -8.32 5.81
N GLU A 95 -16.41 -7.52 6.27
CA GLU A 95 -17.19 -7.81 7.49
C GLU A 95 -18.01 -9.10 7.34
N PHE A 96 -18.61 -9.33 6.18
CA PHE A 96 -19.32 -10.59 5.90
C PHE A 96 -18.36 -11.78 5.90
N GLN A 97 -17.22 -11.68 5.22
CA GLN A 97 -16.19 -12.74 5.23
C GLN A 97 -15.67 -13.02 6.65
N SER A 98 -15.42 -11.98 7.43
CA SER A 98 -15.00 -12.12 8.83
C SER A 98 -16.03 -12.87 9.66
N LYS A 99 -17.34 -12.60 9.49
CA LYS A 99 -18.42 -13.36 10.15
C LYS A 99 -18.41 -14.83 9.75
N THR A 100 -18.20 -15.14 8.46
CA THR A 100 -18.09 -16.53 7.99
C THR A 100 -16.92 -17.25 8.64
N TYR A 101 -15.73 -16.62 8.68
CA TYR A 101 -14.57 -17.23 9.34
C TYR A 101 -14.77 -17.45 10.84
N ILE A 102 -15.46 -16.53 11.53
CA ILE A 102 -15.79 -16.70 12.95
C ILE A 102 -16.69 -17.93 13.14
N GLN A 103 -17.69 -18.12 12.27
CA GLN A 103 -18.56 -19.30 12.32
C GLN A 103 -17.78 -20.58 12.03
N GLU A 104 -16.91 -20.59 11.02
CA GLU A 104 -16.06 -21.75 10.70
C GLU A 104 -15.16 -22.13 11.89
N ILE A 105 -14.48 -21.15 12.49
CA ILE A 105 -13.64 -21.35 13.68
C ILE A 105 -14.46 -21.99 14.82
N GLU A 106 -15.69 -21.52 15.05
CA GLU A 106 -16.55 -22.08 16.09
C GLU A 106 -16.94 -23.53 15.78
N THR A 107 -17.27 -23.85 14.53
CA THR A 107 -17.54 -25.25 14.13
C THR A 107 -16.31 -26.16 14.27
N TYR A 108 -15.11 -25.64 14.05
CA TYR A 108 -13.88 -26.40 14.23
C TYR A 108 -13.55 -26.62 15.71
N LYS A 109 -13.83 -25.64 16.58
CA LYS A 109 -13.72 -25.81 18.03
C LYS A 109 -14.67 -26.90 18.53
N GLU A 110 -15.94 -26.87 18.13
CA GLU A 110 -16.90 -27.93 18.50
C GLU A 110 -16.43 -29.32 18.03
N LYS A 111 -15.87 -29.42 16.81
CA LYS A 111 -15.32 -30.68 16.30
C LYS A 111 -14.12 -31.15 17.11
N LEU A 112 -13.25 -30.23 17.53
CA LEU A 112 -12.10 -30.52 18.37
C LEU A 112 -12.55 -31.03 19.74
N GLU A 113 -13.47 -30.34 20.40
CA GLU A 113 -14.04 -30.73 21.70
C GLU A 113 -14.66 -32.13 21.64
N ARG A 114 -15.50 -32.42 20.63
CA ARG A 114 -16.06 -33.76 20.40
C ARG A 114 -15.01 -34.83 20.11
N SER A 115 -13.84 -34.45 19.59
CA SER A 115 -12.74 -35.39 19.35
C SER A 115 -11.96 -35.66 20.63
N GLU A 116 -11.76 -34.64 21.47
CA GLU A 116 -11.13 -34.76 22.78
C GLU A 116 -11.98 -35.60 23.73
N GLU A 117 -13.30 -35.40 23.74
CA GLU A 117 -14.25 -36.25 24.48
C GLU A 117 -14.14 -37.73 24.05
N ARG A 118 -14.11 -38.00 22.73
CA ARG A 118 -13.93 -39.36 22.21
C ARG A 118 -12.60 -39.99 22.61
N VAL A 119 -11.51 -39.21 22.64
CA VAL A 119 -10.20 -39.69 23.11
C VAL A 119 -10.26 -40.04 24.60
N LEU A 120 -10.92 -39.23 25.42
CA LEU A 120 -11.13 -39.52 26.85
C LEU A 120 -11.96 -40.79 27.06
N GLU A 121 -13.04 -40.99 26.28
CA GLU A 121 -13.85 -42.20 26.31
C GLU A 121 -13.05 -43.45 25.92
N ILE A 122 -12.25 -43.37 24.85
CA ILE A 122 -11.37 -44.47 24.41
C ILE A 122 -10.33 -44.80 25.49
N ASN A 123 -9.72 -43.78 26.10
CA ASN A 123 -8.76 -43.98 27.19
C ASN A 123 -9.42 -44.63 28.41
N ALA A 124 -10.63 -44.21 28.78
CA ALA A 124 -11.38 -44.83 29.87
C ALA A 124 -11.72 -46.31 29.57
N ALA A 125 -12.11 -46.62 28.33
CA ALA A 125 -12.36 -47.99 27.88
C ALA A 125 -11.08 -48.84 27.89
N LEU A 126 -9.95 -48.27 27.47
CA LEU A 126 -8.64 -48.92 27.49
C LEU A 126 -8.23 -49.30 28.91
N VAL A 127 -8.30 -48.36 29.87
CA VAL A 127 -7.97 -48.61 31.28
C VAL A 127 -8.87 -49.72 31.87
N LYS A 128 -10.15 -49.74 31.52
CA LYS A 128 -11.08 -50.80 31.96
C LYS A 128 -10.73 -52.17 31.35
N ALA A 129 -10.31 -52.20 30.08
CA ALA A 129 -9.87 -53.42 29.40
C ALA A 129 -8.55 -53.94 30.01
N GLU A 130 -7.59 -53.07 30.27
CA GLU A 130 -6.33 -53.40 30.94
C GLU A 130 -6.57 -53.96 32.34
N ALA A 131 -7.44 -53.34 33.15
CA ALA A 131 -7.81 -53.85 34.47
C ALA A 131 -8.46 -55.24 34.39
N SER A 132 -9.34 -55.46 33.40
CA SER A 132 -9.98 -56.76 33.18
C SER A 132 -8.97 -57.83 32.75
N TYR A 133 -8.00 -57.46 31.89
CA TYR A 133 -6.93 -58.35 31.46
C TYR A 133 -6.00 -58.75 32.61
N ILE A 134 -5.61 -57.80 33.47
CA ILE A 134 -4.80 -58.08 34.67
C ILE A 134 -5.52 -59.09 35.57
N LYS A 135 -6.84 -58.91 35.78
CA LYS A 135 -7.66 -59.84 36.57
C LYS A 135 -7.68 -61.25 35.96
N LEU A 136 -7.97 -61.37 34.66
CA LEU A 136 -7.98 -62.65 33.95
C LEU A 136 -6.60 -63.32 33.92
N SER A 137 -5.53 -62.55 33.80
CA SER A 137 -4.14 -63.06 33.86
C SER A 137 -3.81 -63.63 35.24
N ALA A 138 -4.24 -62.96 36.31
CA ALA A 138 -4.07 -63.46 37.68
C ALA A 138 -4.88 -64.75 37.93
N GLU A 139 -6.14 -64.80 37.47
CA GLU A 139 -6.98 -66.00 37.54
C GLU A 139 -6.38 -67.17 36.73
N SER A 140 -5.86 -66.90 35.53
CA SER A 140 -5.18 -67.91 34.70
C SER A 140 -3.93 -68.49 35.37
N LYS A 141 -3.11 -67.65 36.01
CA LYS A 141 -1.95 -68.11 36.81
C LYS A 141 -2.37 -68.94 38.02
N ALA A 142 -3.41 -68.52 38.75
CA ALA A 142 -3.93 -69.29 39.87
C ALA A 142 -4.44 -70.68 39.41
N ASN A 143 -5.16 -70.72 38.29
CA ASN A 143 -5.64 -71.98 37.72
C ASN A 143 -4.49 -72.88 37.24
N SER A 144 -3.45 -72.33 36.61
CA SER A 144 -2.29 -73.13 36.18
C SER A 144 -1.49 -73.70 37.35
N GLU A 145 -1.40 -73.01 38.50
CA GLU A 145 -0.80 -73.52 39.73
C GLU A 145 -1.63 -74.66 40.37
N ILE A 146 -2.96 -74.57 40.30
CA ILE A 146 -3.86 -75.64 40.76
C ILE A 146 -3.73 -76.89 39.87
N VAL A 147 -3.68 -76.70 38.54
CA VAL A 147 -3.51 -77.80 37.57
C VAL A 147 -2.11 -78.42 37.65
N GLY A 148 -1.07 -77.63 37.95
CA GLY A 148 0.30 -78.11 38.13
C GLY A 148 0.52 -79.02 39.35
N LYS A 149 -0.36 -78.99 40.37
CA LYS A 149 -0.27 -79.86 41.56
C LYS A 149 -1.12 -81.13 41.49
N ASN A 150 -2.03 -81.24 40.53
CA ASN A 150 -2.90 -82.41 40.36
C ASN A 150 -2.53 -83.31 39.16
N SER A 151 -1.36 -83.13 38.55
CA SER A 151 -0.85 -83.97 37.45
C SER A 151 -0.08 -85.22 37.96
N LYS A 152 -0.69 -86.00 38.84
CA LYS A 152 -0.35 -87.41 39.11
C LYS A 152 -1.57 -88.11 39.68
N VAL A 153 -2.64 -88.20 38.89
CA VAL A 153 -3.71 -89.15 39.15
C VAL A 153 -4.08 -89.82 37.84
N TYR A 154 -3.93 -91.14 37.87
CA TYR A 154 -4.41 -92.10 36.89
C TYR A 154 -5.83 -91.76 36.41
N SER A 155 -6.05 -91.76 35.10
CA SER A 155 -7.38 -92.06 34.57
C SER A 155 -7.45 -93.56 34.32
N ASP A 156 -7.95 -94.27 35.32
CA ASP A 156 -8.55 -95.59 35.13
C ASP A 156 -9.58 -95.50 34.01
N ILE A 157 -9.49 -96.45 33.09
CA ILE A 157 -10.46 -96.69 32.02
C ILE A 157 -11.68 -97.29 32.71
N GLU A 158 -12.54 -96.42 33.26
CA GLU A 158 -13.93 -96.79 33.49
C GLU A 158 -14.62 -96.89 32.13
N THR A 159 -15.25 -98.04 31.90
CA THR A 159 -16.22 -98.28 30.83
C THR A 159 -17.40 -97.34 31.00
N ILE A 160 -17.23 -96.09 30.57
CA ILE A 160 -18.27 -95.09 30.40
C ILE A 160 -18.95 -95.39 29.06
N SER A 161 -20.28 -95.49 29.06
CA SER A 161 -21.05 -95.85 27.87
C SER A 161 -20.79 -94.88 26.71
N LEU A 162 -20.73 -95.43 25.50
CA LEU A 162 -20.51 -94.71 24.23
C LEU A 162 -21.37 -93.43 24.13
N ASP A 163 -22.60 -93.48 24.66
CA ASP A 163 -23.58 -92.39 24.63
C ASP A 163 -23.09 -91.09 25.30
N LYS A 164 -22.21 -91.16 26.30
CA LYS A 164 -21.66 -89.96 26.96
C LYS A 164 -20.62 -89.25 26.10
N TYR A 165 -19.79 -90.00 25.37
CA TYR A 165 -18.82 -89.41 24.44
C TYR A 165 -19.51 -88.79 23.24
N ASP A 166 -20.60 -89.38 22.75
CA ASP A 166 -21.39 -88.77 21.68
C ASP A 166 -22.07 -87.46 22.15
N ALA A 167 -22.51 -87.39 23.41
CA ALA A 167 -23.02 -86.15 24.00
C ALA A 167 -21.94 -85.05 24.12
N ASP A 168 -20.75 -85.40 24.60
CA ASP A 168 -19.64 -84.44 24.71
C ASP A 168 -19.14 -83.98 23.33
N ILE A 169 -19.03 -84.89 22.35
CA ILE A 169 -18.65 -84.56 20.97
C ILE A 169 -19.70 -83.63 20.34
N THR A 170 -21.00 -83.88 20.56
CA THR A 170 -22.05 -83.01 20.04
C THR A 170 -22.02 -81.62 20.70
N GLU A 171 -21.84 -81.53 22.02
CA GLU A 171 -21.70 -80.24 22.72
C GLU A 171 -20.49 -79.45 22.21
N ILE A 172 -19.32 -80.09 22.07
CA ILE A 172 -18.12 -79.45 21.53
C ILE A 172 -18.34 -78.99 20.10
N THR A 173 -18.99 -79.81 19.27
CA THR A 173 -19.29 -79.46 17.86
C THR A 173 -20.25 -78.28 17.78
N GLU A 174 -21.27 -78.20 18.64
CA GLU A 174 -22.19 -77.07 18.71
C GLU A 174 -21.50 -75.80 19.21
N ARG A 175 -20.63 -75.90 20.22
CA ARG A 175 -19.82 -74.76 20.68
C ARG A 175 -18.92 -74.23 19.56
N TYR A 176 -18.21 -75.11 18.85
CA TYR A 176 -17.38 -74.70 17.71
C TYR A 176 -18.19 -74.06 16.58
N LYS A 177 -19.38 -74.58 16.27
CA LYS A 177 -20.28 -73.95 15.29
C LYS A 177 -20.69 -72.54 15.74
N TYR A 178 -21.07 -72.38 17.01
CA TYR A 178 -21.45 -71.09 17.56
C TYR A 178 -20.30 -70.08 17.53
N GLU A 179 -19.08 -70.48 17.93
CA GLU A 179 -17.89 -69.65 17.86
C GLU A 179 -17.53 -69.26 16.42
N TYR A 180 -17.64 -70.21 15.49
CA TYR A 180 -17.42 -69.96 14.07
C TYR A 180 -18.43 -68.94 13.50
N GLU A 181 -19.71 -69.06 13.85
CA GLU A 181 -20.73 -68.07 13.47
C GLU A 181 -20.47 -66.68 14.07
N GLN A 182 -20.05 -66.62 15.34
CA GLN A 182 -19.64 -65.37 15.99
C GLN A 182 -18.49 -64.70 15.24
N VAL A 183 -17.47 -65.47 14.83
CA VAL A 183 -16.33 -64.97 14.06
C VAL A 183 -16.79 -64.46 12.68
N ILE A 184 -17.67 -65.17 11.98
CA ILE A 184 -18.21 -64.71 10.69
C ILE A 184 -18.98 -63.39 10.86
N ARG A 185 -19.85 -63.28 11.88
CA ARG A 185 -20.60 -62.05 12.14
C ARG A 185 -19.67 -60.89 12.50
N SER A 186 -18.64 -61.14 13.30
CA SER A 186 -17.63 -60.14 13.63
C SER A 186 -16.85 -59.68 12.40
N LYS A 187 -16.43 -60.62 11.54
CA LYS A 187 -15.75 -60.33 10.27
C LYS A 187 -16.62 -59.47 9.35
N SER A 188 -17.89 -59.84 9.15
CA SER A 188 -18.83 -59.07 8.33
C SER A 188 -19.02 -57.64 8.85
N LYS A 189 -19.15 -57.44 10.18
CA LYS A 189 -19.22 -56.11 10.78
C LYS A 189 -17.93 -55.30 10.58
N SER A 190 -16.76 -55.94 10.64
CA SER A 190 -15.49 -55.25 10.39
C SER A 190 -15.31 -54.87 8.92
N GLU A 191 -15.77 -55.69 7.98
CA GLU A 191 -15.75 -55.39 6.54
C GLU A 191 -16.69 -54.21 6.20
N GLU A 192 -17.87 -54.15 6.82
CA GLU A 192 -18.79 -53.01 6.65
C GLU A 192 -18.17 -51.71 7.19
N LYS A 193 -17.54 -51.76 8.38
CA LYS A 193 -16.80 -50.62 8.93
C LYS A 193 -15.66 -50.19 8.00
N LEU A 194 -14.87 -51.13 7.50
CA LEU A 194 -13.78 -50.86 6.56
C LEU A 194 -14.32 -50.10 5.33
N LYS A 195 -15.40 -50.59 4.73
CA LYS A 195 -16.03 -49.95 3.58
C LYS A 195 -16.49 -48.52 3.88
N THR A 196 -17.13 -48.29 5.03
CA THR A 196 -17.54 -46.92 5.43
C THR A 196 -16.33 -45.99 5.60
N THR A 197 -15.24 -46.48 6.19
CA THR A 197 -14.01 -45.68 6.34
C THR A 197 -13.32 -45.40 5.02
N GLU A 198 -13.37 -46.32 4.05
CA GLU A 198 -12.85 -46.10 2.69
C GLU A 198 -13.66 -45.03 1.94
N GLU A 199 -14.99 -45.05 2.07
CA GLU A 199 -15.86 -44.02 1.48
C GLU A 199 -15.62 -42.63 2.10
N GLU A 200 -15.38 -42.56 3.41
CA GLU A 200 -15.00 -41.31 4.09
C GLU A 200 -13.62 -40.81 3.65
N LEU A 201 -12.64 -41.72 3.53
CA LEU A 201 -11.30 -41.39 3.03
C LEU A 201 -11.37 -40.80 1.63
N GLU A 202 -12.20 -41.36 0.75
CA GLU A 202 -12.36 -40.86 -0.62
C GLU A 202 -13.03 -39.48 -0.66
N LYS A 203 -14.03 -39.23 0.19
CA LYS A 203 -14.63 -37.89 0.37
C LYS A 203 -13.60 -36.86 0.82
N VAL A 204 -12.76 -37.21 1.80
CA VAL A 204 -11.70 -36.33 2.30
C VAL A 204 -10.67 -36.04 1.22
N LYS A 205 -10.25 -37.04 0.43
CA LYS A 205 -9.35 -36.83 -0.72
C LYS A 205 -9.93 -35.86 -1.75
N PHE A 206 -11.21 -36.00 -2.07
CA PHE A 206 -11.88 -35.10 -3.00
C PHE A 206 -11.93 -33.65 -2.45
N SER A 207 -12.26 -33.48 -1.18
CA SER A 207 -12.21 -32.16 -0.52
C SER A 207 -10.80 -31.58 -0.51
N LEU A 208 -9.77 -32.38 -0.24
CA LEU A 208 -8.38 -31.96 -0.24
C LEU A 208 -7.94 -31.47 -1.64
N SER A 209 -8.25 -32.23 -2.69
CA SER A 209 -7.97 -31.83 -4.07
C SER A 209 -8.69 -30.53 -4.46
N SER A 210 -9.94 -30.34 -4.01
CA SER A 210 -10.65 -29.08 -4.22
C SER A 210 -9.99 -27.88 -3.51
N ILE A 211 -9.51 -28.08 -2.27
CA ILE A 211 -8.80 -27.05 -1.51
C ILE A 211 -7.45 -26.71 -2.18
N GLU A 212 -6.71 -27.71 -2.66
CA GLU A 212 -5.45 -27.51 -3.38
C GLU A 212 -5.65 -26.67 -4.66
N SER A 213 -6.68 -26.98 -5.44
CA SER A 213 -7.04 -26.19 -6.63
C SER A 213 -7.40 -24.73 -6.27
N ASN A 214 -8.15 -24.53 -5.19
CA ASN A 214 -8.48 -23.18 -4.70
C ASN A 214 -7.23 -22.42 -4.24
N TYR A 215 -6.32 -23.10 -3.54
CA TYR A 215 -5.04 -22.53 -3.12
C TYR A 215 -4.19 -22.09 -4.32
N GLU A 216 -4.09 -22.91 -5.36
CA GLU A 216 -3.37 -22.53 -6.58
C GLU A 216 -3.98 -21.31 -7.27
N ASN A 217 -5.31 -21.22 -7.33
CA ASN A 217 -6.00 -20.07 -7.92
C ASN A 217 -5.73 -18.80 -7.11
N LEU A 218 -5.82 -18.87 -5.78
CA LEU A 218 -5.51 -17.75 -4.89
C LEU A 218 -4.05 -17.30 -5.03
N LEU A 219 -3.13 -18.24 -5.24
CA LEU A 219 -1.71 -17.95 -5.44
C LEU A 219 -1.45 -17.27 -6.81
N LYS A 220 -2.21 -17.62 -7.85
CA LYS A 220 -2.20 -16.91 -9.15
C LYS A 220 -2.75 -15.49 -9.01
N GLU A 221 -3.84 -15.30 -8.28
CA GLU A 221 -4.40 -13.97 -8.01
C GLU A 221 -3.44 -13.09 -7.21
N LEU A 222 -2.84 -13.62 -6.14
CA LEU A 222 -1.86 -12.89 -5.33
C LEU A 222 -0.67 -12.43 -6.19
N ASN A 223 -0.20 -13.26 -7.11
CA ASN A 223 0.86 -12.91 -8.04
C ASN A 223 0.44 -11.84 -9.07
N SER A 224 -0.83 -11.83 -9.50
CA SER A 224 -1.34 -10.77 -10.39
C SER A 224 -1.41 -9.43 -9.66
N TYR A 225 -1.88 -9.42 -8.40
CA TYR A 225 -1.90 -8.23 -7.54
C TYR A 225 -0.50 -7.70 -7.24
N ARG A 226 0.49 -8.58 -7.00
CA ARG A 226 1.88 -8.15 -6.84
C ARG A 226 2.44 -7.46 -8.08
N LYS A 227 2.13 -7.97 -9.28
CA LYS A 227 2.55 -7.36 -10.55
C LYS A 227 1.91 -5.97 -10.74
N THR A 228 0.61 -5.83 -10.47
CA THR A 228 -0.08 -4.54 -10.60
C THR A 228 0.37 -3.53 -9.56
N SER A 229 0.62 -3.96 -8.33
CA SER A 229 1.20 -3.11 -7.26
C SER A 229 2.57 -2.58 -7.66
N LYS A 230 3.45 -3.45 -8.18
CA LYS A 230 4.79 -3.04 -8.64
C LYS A 230 4.71 -2.00 -9.77
N LYS A 231 3.80 -2.18 -10.73
CA LYS A 231 3.60 -1.22 -11.81
C LYS A 231 3.15 0.15 -11.28
N ARG A 232 2.24 0.18 -10.31
CA ARG A 232 1.79 1.42 -9.68
C ARG A 232 2.90 2.14 -8.91
N GLU A 233 3.79 1.37 -8.28
CA GLU A 233 4.96 1.91 -7.58
C GLU A 233 5.95 2.54 -8.57
N GLU A 234 6.18 1.89 -9.72
CA GLU A 234 6.97 2.45 -10.83
C GLU A 234 6.34 3.75 -11.37
N ASP A 235 5.01 3.76 -11.58
CA ASP A 235 4.28 4.96 -12.03
C ASP A 235 4.37 6.10 -11.01
N LEU A 236 4.36 5.80 -9.70
CA LEU A 236 4.47 6.79 -8.63
C LEU A 236 5.87 7.43 -8.56
N VAL A 237 6.92 6.64 -8.77
CA VAL A 237 8.29 7.19 -8.84
C VAL A 237 8.41 8.15 -10.03
N LEU A 238 7.85 7.79 -11.19
CA LEU A 238 7.86 8.66 -12.37
C LEU A 238 7.11 9.98 -12.15
N THR A 239 5.94 9.96 -11.49
CA THR A 239 5.21 11.19 -11.19
C THR A 239 5.93 12.05 -10.14
N GLN A 240 6.61 11.42 -9.18
CA GLN A 240 7.42 12.13 -8.20
C GLN A 240 8.63 12.83 -8.84
N GLU A 241 9.31 12.18 -9.79
CA GLU A 241 10.38 12.80 -10.58
C GLU A 241 9.85 13.97 -11.43
N GLN A 242 8.67 13.83 -12.03
CA GLN A 242 8.03 14.91 -12.78
C GLN A 242 7.71 16.11 -11.89
N LEU A 243 7.21 15.86 -10.67
CA LEU A 243 6.90 16.92 -9.70
C LEU A 243 8.18 17.64 -9.24
N GLN A 244 9.26 16.89 -8.99
CA GLN A 244 10.55 17.48 -8.65
C GLN A 244 11.09 18.37 -9.78
N ASN A 245 11.02 17.90 -11.03
CA ASN A 245 11.42 18.69 -12.21
C ASN A 245 10.56 19.95 -12.38
N LEU A 246 9.25 19.86 -12.10
CA LEU A 246 8.35 21.01 -12.13
C LEU A 246 8.72 22.03 -11.05
N GLY A 247 9.08 21.56 -9.85
CA GLY A 247 9.56 22.39 -8.74
C GLY A 247 10.83 23.16 -9.13
N LEU A 248 11.83 22.48 -9.67
CA LEU A 248 13.06 23.14 -10.15
C LEU A 248 12.77 24.21 -11.21
N ARG A 249 11.87 23.91 -12.16
CA ARG A 249 11.48 24.87 -13.19
C ARG A 249 10.71 26.07 -12.63
N PHE A 250 9.92 25.85 -11.60
CA PHE A 250 9.23 26.92 -10.89
C PHE A 250 10.24 27.84 -10.18
N ASP A 251 11.23 27.27 -9.50
CA ASP A 251 12.29 28.04 -8.83
C ASP A 251 13.13 28.85 -9.83
N GLU A 252 13.47 28.27 -10.99
CA GLU A 252 14.13 28.99 -12.09
C GLU A 252 13.28 30.16 -12.61
N LEU A 253 11.98 29.94 -12.80
CA LEU A 253 11.06 30.98 -13.27
C LEU A 253 10.88 32.08 -12.23
N HIS A 254 10.79 31.71 -10.95
CA HIS A 254 10.69 32.64 -9.84
C HIS A 254 11.94 33.52 -9.73
N THR A 255 13.14 32.92 -9.88
CA THR A 255 14.41 33.65 -9.89
C THR A 255 14.45 34.68 -11.03
N LYS A 256 14.08 34.28 -12.26
CA LYS A 256 13.99 35.21 -13.41
C LYS A 256 12.97 36.32 -13.21
N HIS A 257 11.85 36.01 -12.57
CA HIS A 257 10.83 37.01 -12.25
C HIS A 257 11.38 38.05 -11.26
N GLN A 258 12.10 37.60 -10.23
CA GLN A 258 12.76 38.50 -9.28
C GLN A 258 13.81 39.39 -9.96
N GLU A 259 14.65 38.82 -10.84
CA GLU A 259 15.62 39.60 -11.62
C GLU A 259 14.96 40.68 -12.48
N LEU A 260 13.78 40.40 -13.05
CA LEU A 260 13.01 41.38 -13.82
C LEU A 260 12.41 42.47 -12.94
N ILE A 261 11.95 42.14 -11.73
CA ILE A 261 11.49 43.12 -10.74
C ILE A 261 12.64 44.07 -10.39
N ASP A 262 13.80 43.52 -9.98
CA ASP A 262 14.98 44.31 -9.62
C ASP A 262 15.45 45.21 -10.78
N HIS A 263 15.39 44.70 -12.03
CA HIS A 263 15.71 45.49 -13.22
C HIS A 263 14.69 46.63 -13.46
N SER A 264 13.40 46.36 -13.24
CA SER A 264 12.36 47.38 -13.39
C SER A 264 12.47 48.48 -12.34
N GLU A 265 12.86 48.13 -11.11
CA GLU A 265 13.14 49.10 -10.03
C GLU A 265 14.32 50.00 -10.39
N LYS A 266 15.43 49.44 -10.90
CA LYS A 266 16.58 50.24 -11.37
C LYS A 266 16.21 51.21 -12.49
N LEU A 267 15.42 50.76 -13.47
CA LEU A 267 14.94 51.64 -14.54
C LEU A 267 14.05 52.77 -13.99
N ALA A 268 13.21 52.48 -13.00
CA ALA A 268 12.39 53.50 -12.36
C ALA A 268 13.25 54.55 -11.63
N GLU A 269 14.28 54.12 -10.90
CA GLU A 269 15.26 55.02 -10.25
C GLU A 269 16.01 55.89 -11.27
N GLU A 270 16.45 55.32 -12.40
CA GLU A 270 17.09 56.07 -13.49
C GLU A 270 16.16 57.14 -14.08
N ILE A 271 14.88 56.81 -14.29
CA ILE A 271 13.87 57.76 -14.77
C ILE A 271 13.68 58.90 -13.75
N GLU A 272 13.60 58.59 -12.46
CA GLU A 272 13.45 59.59 -11.39
C GLU A 272 14.65 60.55 -11.33
N LEU A 273 15.87 60.02 -11.45
CA LEU A 273 17.12 60.81 -11.53
C LEU A 273 17.12 61.76 -12.75
N ILE A 274 16.70 61.27 -13.93
CA ILE A 274 16.59 62.08 -15.15
C ILE A 274 15.57 63.21 -14.94
N GLN A 275 14.39 62.90 -14.40
CA GLN A 275 13.34 63.89 -14.14
C GLN A 275 13.80 64.95 -13.13
N ALA A 276 14.46 64.54 -12.04
CA ALA A 276 15.03 65.45 -11.06
C ALA A 276 16.08 66.38 -11.68
N SER A 277 16.98 65.85 -12.54
CA SER A 277 18.00 66.65 -13.20
C SER A 277 17.44 67.70 -14.18
N GLN A 278 16.28 67.42 -14.80
CA GLN A 278 15.58 68.35 -15.68
C GLN A 278 14.92 69.50 -14.90
N ALA A 279 14.43 69.24 -13.68
CA ALA A 279 13.84 70.26 -12.81
C ALA A 279 14.84 71.37 -12.41
N TYR A 280 16.14 71.07 -12.33
CA TYR A 280 17.19 72.05 -12.03
C TYR A 280 17.69 72.86 -13.24
N ARG A 281 17.28 72.54 -14.46
CA ARG A 281 17.59 73.32 -15.68
C ARG A 281 16.43 74.21 -16.11
N GLN A 282 15.83 74.94 -15.17
CA GLN A 282 15.02 76.10 -15.48
C GLN A 282 15.93 77.34 -15.48
N PRO A 283 16.42 77.83 -16.63
CA PRO A 283 16.97 79.17 -16.69
C PRO A 283 15.83 80.15 -16.47
N GLU A 284 15.92 80.97 -15.42
CA GLU A 284 15.20 82.24 -15.35
C GLU A 284 15.61 83.10 -16.55
N HIS A 285 14.91 82.97 -17.67
CA HIS A 285 15.01 83.94 -18.75
C HIS A 285 13.66 84.16 -19.41
N HIS A 286 13.14 85.34 -19.10
CA HIS A 286 12.40 86.27 -19.96
C HIS A 286 11.47 85.70 -21.03
N ALA A 287 10.21 86.11 -20.90
CA ALA A 287 9.23 86.24 -21.96
C ALA A 287 9.87 86.68 -23.29
N ARG A 288 10.04 85.71 -24.19
CA ARG A 288 9.93 85.93 -25.62
C ARG A 288 9.00 84.86 -26.16
N GLU A 289 7.95 85.36 -26.80
CA GLU A 289 6.98 84.61 -27.58
C GLU A 289 7.70 83.75 -28.62
N ASN A 290 8.00 82.51 -28.26
CA ASN A 290 8.34 81.48 -29.22
C ASN A 290 7.11 80.59 -29.38
N LYS A 291 6.44 80.81 -30.51
CA LYS A 291 5.36 79.97 -31.03
C LYS A 291 5.81 78.51 -30.96
N SER A 292 4.97 77.72 -30.33
CA SER A 292 5.26 76.34 -29.96
C SER A 292 5.22 75.43 -31.18
N LEU A 293 6.27 74.63 -31.37
CA LEU A 293 6.33 73.46 -32.28
C LEU A 293 5.20 72.44 -32.04
N LYS A 294 4.43 72.59 -30.96
CA LYS A 294 3.23 71.81 -30.69
C LYS A 294 2.06 72.16 -31.62
N ILE A 295 2.06 73.37 -32.22
CA ILE A 295 1.06 73.80 -33.20
C ILE A 295 1.48 73.37 -34.62
N GLU A 296 2.76 73.39 -34.97
CA GLU A 296 3.23 72.93 -36.30
C GLU A 296 3.21 71.39 -36.47
N LEU A 297 3.16 70.61 -35.39
CA LEU A 297 2.98 69.16 -35.46
C LEU A 297 1.50 68.73 -35.57
N GLU A 298 0.57 69.61 -35.19
CA GLU A 298 -0.88 69.38 -35.32
C GLU A 298 -1.32 69.58 -36.80
N ASP A 299 -0.64 70.47 -37.55
CA ASP A 299 -0.88 70.69 -38.99
C ASP A 299 -0.29 69.60 -39.92
N LEU A 300 0.58 68.70 -39.42
CA LEU A 300 1.17 67.59 -40.19
C LEU A 300 0.35 66.29 -40.09
N GLU A 301 -0.57 66.18 -39.12
CA GLU A 301 -1.44 65.01 -38.95
C GLU A 301 -2.73 65.12 -39.81
N GLU A 302 -3.07 66.32 -40.29
CA GLU A 302 -4.30 66.59 -41.08
C GLU A 302 -4.11 66.50 -42.61
N THR A 303 -2.91 66.18 -43.12
CA THR A 303 -2.62 66.08 -44.58
C THR A 303 -2.37 64.67 -45.11
N LEU A 304 -2.71 63.63 -44.34
CA LEU A 304 -2.61 62.22 -44.76
C LEU A 304 -3.98 61.51 -44.90
N GLU A 305 -5.07 62.27 -45.01
CA GLU A 305 -6.32 61.76 -45.58
C GLU A 305 -6.34 62.04 -47.10
N ASP A 306 -6.63 60.99 -47.87
CA ASP A 306 -6.84 60.93 -49.32
C ASP A 306 -5.63 61.03 -50.26
N THR A 307 -5.20 59.85 -50.74
CA THR A 307 -5.44 59.34 -52.12
C THR A 307 -4.31 58.37 -52.49
N PHE A 308 -4.53 57.06 -52.39
CA PHE A 308 -3.72 56.10 -53.15
C PHE A 308 -4.61 55.14 -53.95
N PRO A 309 -4.13 54.72 -55.14
CA PRO A 309 -4.96 54.42 -56.29
C PRO A 309 -5.48 52.99 -56.32
N GLU A 310 -6.66 52.90 -56.92
CA GLU A 310 -7.28 51.72 -57.49
C GLU A 310 -6.29 51.00 -58.43
N PHE A 311 -5.82 49.82 -58.02
CA PHE A 311 -5.19 48.85 -58.92
C PHE A 311 -5.85 47.47 -58.77
N SER A 312 -6.14 46.95 -59.95
CA SER A 312 -6.92 45.79 -60.35
C SER A 312 -6.28 44.41 -60.07
N GLU A 313 -7.10 43.51 -59.52
CA GLU A 313 -7.17 42.04 -59.71
C GLU A 313 -5.90 41.15 -59.52
N PRO A 314 -6.02 39.80 -59.43
CA PRO A 314 -6.32 39.11 -58.19
C PRO A 314 -5.26 38.04 -57.88
N ILE A 315 -4.50 38.18 -56.79
CA ILE A 315 -3.62 37.11 -56.31
C ILE A 315 -4.16 36.58 -54.98
N LYS A 316 -4.78 35.40 -55.07
CA LYS A 316 -5.24 34.55 -53.97
C LYS A 316 -4.11 34.34 -52.94
N ARG A 317 -4.18 35.02 -51.80
CA ARG A 317 -3.66 34.51 -50.52
C ARG A 317 -4.63 34.88 -49.42
N THR A 318 -5.47 33.91 -49.06
CA THR A 318 -6.34 33.93 -47.89
C THR A 318 -5.49 33.91 -46.62
N LEU A 319 -5.27 35.08 -46.01
CA LEU A 319 -4.85 35.18 -44.62
C LEU A 319 -6.06 35.59 -43.77
N SER A 320 -6.76 34.56 -43.30
CA SER A 320 -7.78 34.66 -42.27
C SER A 320 -7.09 34.99 -40.93
N LEU A 321 -7.07 36.27 -40.57
CA LEU A 321 -6.62 36.78 -39.27
C LEU A 321 -7.81 37.01 -38.33
N ARG A 322 -8.75 36.07 -38.33
CA ARG A 322 -9.89 36.04 -37.41
C ARG A 322 -10.09 34.61 -36.94
N ASN A 323 -9.26 34.18 -35.99
CA ASN A 323 -9.47 33.08 -35.03
C ASN A 323 -8.16 32.81 -34.26
N SER A 324 -7.92 33.53 -33.17
CA SER A 324 -6.77 33.27 -32.30
C SER A 324 -7.07 33.44 -30.82
N PHE A 325 -8.28 33.09 -30.37
CA PHE A 325 -8.54 32.76 -28.96
C PHE A 325 -9.60 31.66 -28.85
N ARG A 326 -9.25 30.45 -29.30
CA ARG A 326 -9.84 29.21 -28.81
C ARG A 326 -8.72 28.39 -28.19
N VAL A 327 -8.69 28.34 -26.87
CA VAL A 327 -7.89 27.38 -26.11
C VAL A 327 -8.55 26.01 -26.30
N GLY A 328 -8.19 25.33 -27.39
CA GLY A 328 -8.47 23.90 -27.55
C GLY A 328 -7.59 23.09 -26.59
N PRO A 329 -8.01 21.86 -26.20
CA PRO A 329 -7.19 21.01 -25.37
C PRO A 329 -5.93 20.65 -26.16
N ARG A 330 -4.77 21.11 -25.69
CA ARG A 330 -3.48 20.68 -26.24
C ARG A 330 -3.36 19.17 -26.01
N SER A 331 -3.61 18.39 -27.05
CA SER A 331 -3.15 17.02 -27.11
C SER A 331 -1.63 17.04 -27.06
N LEU A 332 -1.08 16.43 -26.01
CA LEU A 332 0.34 16.16 -25.86
C LEU A 332 0.81 15.30 -27.04
N GLN A 333 1.40 15.92 -28.06
CA GLN A 333 2.19 15.18 -29.03
C GLN A 333 3.54 14.86 -28.41
N ILE A 334 3.69 13.59 -28.04
CA ILE A 334 4.95 12.99 -27.59
C ILE A 334 5.88 12.90 -28.79
N THR A 335 6.81 13.84 -28.91
CA THR A 335 7.97 13.70 -29.78
C THR A 335 8.89 12.62 -29.20
N LYS A 336 8.97 11.48 -29.88
CA LYS A 336 9.96 10.42 -29.61
C LYS A 336 11.36 10.96 -29.85
N SER A 337 11.98 11.54 -28.83
CA SER A 337 13.44 11.62 -28.74
C SER A 337 13.93 10.25 -28.25
N ASN A 338 14.28 9.40 -29.20
CA ASN A 338 15.12 8.23 -28.94
C ASN A 338 16.47 8.74 -28.45
N GLU A 339 16.77 8.55 -27.17
CA GLU A 339 18.09 8.29 -26.58
C GLU A 339 18.01 8.49 -25.06
N ILE A 340 17.19 7.66 -24.40
CA ILE A 340 17.29 7.51 -22.94
C ILE A 340 18.34 6.43 -22.70
N HIS A 341 19.49 6.84 -22.18
CA HIS A 341 20.42 5.94 -21.53
C HIS A 341 19.72 5.32 -20.32
N ILE A 342 19.14 4.13 -20.51
CA ILE A 342 18.59 3.30 -19.44
C ILE A 342 19.77 2.90 -18.56
N ASN A 343 19.94 3.59 -17.43
CA ASN A 343 20.83 3.11 -16.38
C ASN A 343 20.38 1.70 -16.01
N SER A 344 21.29 0.74 -16.12
CA SER A 344 21.00 -0.68 -15.99
C SER A 344 20.25 -0.94 -14.69
N ILE A 345 19.04 -1.46 -14.83
CA ILE A 345 18.16 -1.98 -13.79
C ILE A 345 19.00 -2.67 -12.73
N ASN A 346 19.02 -2.13 -11.50
CA ASN A 346 19.61 -2.81 -10.36
C ASN A 346 18.87 -4.13 -10.19
N ILE A 347 19.56 -5.21 -10.58
CA ILE A 347 19.09 -6.59 -10.50
C ILE A 347 18.63 -6.81 -9.06
N ARG A 348 17.36 -7.21 -8.89
CA ARG A 348 16.78 -7.52 -7.58
C ARG A 348 17.75 -8.44 -6.83
N LYS A 349 18.16 -8.02 -5.62
CA LYS A 349 18.96 -8.86 -4.73
C LYS A 349 18.20 -10.16 -4.42
N ASN A 350 18.95 -11.20 -4.10
CA ASN A 350 18.35 -12.50 -3.80
C ASN A 350 17.47 -12.38 -2.55
N PRO A 351 16.19 -12.84 -2.55
CA PRO A 351 15.30 -12.73 -1.39
C PRO A 351 15.90 -13.33 -0.11
N SER A 352 16.71 -14.38 -0.26
CA SER A 352 17.43 -15.01 0.84
C SER A 352 18.49 -14.09 1.45
N GLU A 353 19.21 -13.33 0.63
CA GLU A 353 20.18 -12.34 1.11
C GLU A 353 19.47 -11.21 1.86
N GLU A 354 18.36 -10.71 1.31
CA GLU A 354 17.58 -9.64 1.94
C GLU A 354 17.02 -10.06 3.31
N TYR A 355 16.46 -11.27 3.41
CA TYR A 355 16.01 -11.81 4.69
C TYR A 355 17.15 -11.93 5.70
N PHE A 356 18.33 -12.41 5.27
CA PHE A 356 19.49 -12.53 6.16
C PHE A 356 19.93 -11.16 6.69
N PHE A 357 19.93 -10.14 5.83
CA PHE A 357 20.28 -8.77 6.23
C PHE A 357 19.31 -8.19 7.25
N LEU A 358 18.00 -8.32 7.01
CA LEU A 358 16.98 -7.84 7.94
C LEU A 358 17.07 -8.55 9.28
N THR A 359 17.28 -9.87 9.26
CA THR A 359 17.49 -10.68 10.48
C THR A 359 18.72 -10.22 11.24
N THR A 360 19.83 -9.95 10.54
CA THR A 360 21.07 -9.45 11.16
C THR A 360 20.85 -8.08 11.80
N GLN A 361 20.13 -7.16 11.14
CA GLN A 361 19.82 -5.84 11.70
C GLN A 361 18.93 -5.94 12.94
N ALA A 362 17.89 -6.78 12.91
CA ALA A 362 17.02 -7.00 14.06
C ALA A 362 17.78 -7.53 15.29
N ILE A 363 18.69 -8.49 15.08
CA ILE A 363 19.53 -9.03 16.17
C ILE A 363 20.48 -7.97 16.70
N LYS A 364 21.09 -7.15 15.83
CA LYS A 364 21.98 -6.06 16.25
C LYS A 364 21.25 -5.03 17.11
N LEU A 365 20.05 -4.61 16.71
CA LEU A 365 19.25 -3.61 17.42
C LEU A 365 18.75 -4.12 18.78
N ASN A 366 18.52 -5.43 18.92
CA ASN A 366 18.09 -6.03 20.17
C ASN A 366 19.25 -6.45 21.09
N SER A 367 20.50 -6.33 20.64
CA SER A 367 21.65 -6.74 21.43
C SER A 367 22.09 -5.63 22.40
N PRO A 368 22.38 -5.95 23.68
CA PRO A 368 22.88 -4.98 24.65
C PRO A 368 24.31 -4.48 24.35
N TYR A 369 25.00 -5.09 23.37
CA TYR A 369 26.38 -4.77 22.99
C TYR A 369 26.46 -4.16 21.58
N MET A 370 25.48 -3.33 21.22
CA MET A 370 25.30 -2.77 19.88
C MET A 370 26.58 -2.10 19.33
N ASP A 371 27.28 -1.32 20.14
CA ASP A 371 28.44 -0.53 19.71
C ASP A 371 29.59 -1.39 19.17
N VAL A 372 29.82 -2.56 19.76
CA VAL A 372 30.88 -3.48 19.36
C VAL A 372 30.45 -4.35 18.17
N ILE A 373 29.20 -4.77 18.17
CA ILE A 373 28.65 -5.73 17.21
C ILE A 373 28.33 -5.07 15.86
N CYS A 374 28.05 -3.76 15.84
CA CYS A 374 27.73 -3.02 14.63
C CYS A 374 28.90 -2.94 13.63
N LEU A 375 30.14 -3.15 14.07
CA LEU A 375 31.35 -3.13 13.22
C LEU A 375 31.36 -4.20 12.13
N GLU A 376 30.63 -5.31 12.31
CA GLU A 376 30.62 -6.40 11.35
C GLU A 376 29.66 -6.17 10.17
N SER A 377 30.16 -6.30 8.94
CA SER A 377 29.33 -6.18 7.74
C SER A 377 28.40 -7.39 7.56
N PRO A 378 27.08 -7.20 7.38
CA PRO A 378 26.13 -8.30 7.14
C PRO A 378 26.46 -9.15 5.92
N LYS A 379 27.09 -8.58 4.89
CA LYS A 379 27.55 -9.32 3.69
C LYS A 379 28.53 -10.44 4.05
N VAL A 380 29.51 -10.13 4.90
CA VAL A 380 30.54 -11.08 5.31
C VAL A 380 29.93 -12.24 6.11
N LEU A 381 28.96 -11.93 6.98
CA LEU A 381 28.23 -12.94 7.74
C LEU A 381 27.37 -13.83 6.83
N PHE A 382 26.73 -13.25 5.81
CA PHE A 382 25.96 -14.00 4.82
C PHE A 382 26.84 -14.98 4.04
N ASP A 383 27.97 -14.51 3.50
CA ASP A 383 28.91 -15.35 2.76
C ASP A 383 29.44 -16.50 3.64
N GLN A 384 29.71 -16.24 4.91
CA GLN A 384 30.12 -17.26 5.88
C GLN A 384 29.00 -18.27 6.19
N ALA A 385 27.75 -17.83 6.30
CA ALA A 385 26.59 -18.69 6.54
C ALA A 385 26.35 -19.62 5.35
N ILE A 386 26.43 -19.09 4.12
CA ILE A 386 26.34 -19.87 2.89
C ILE A 386 27.51 -20.86 2.79
N LYS A 387 28.74 -20.42 3.06
CA LYS A 387 29.92 -21.30 3.05
C LYS A 387 29.85 -22.42 4.09
N SER A 388 29.22 -22.16 5.22
CA SER A 388 29.03 -23.15 6.30
C SER A 388 27.77 -24.00 6.13
N ASN A 389 27.03 -23.80 5.02
CA ASN A 389 25.78 -24.48 4.67
C ASN A 389 24.74 -24.45 5.81
N ILE A 390 24.58 -23.30 6.46
CA ILE A 390 23.61 -23.15 7.55
C ILE A 390 22.20 -23.07 6.95
N PRO A 391 21.24 -23.90 7.40
CA PRO A 391 19.88 -23.86 6.88
C PRO A 391 19.18 -22.56 7.24
N PHE A 392 18.34 -22.07 6.32
CA PHE A 392 17.64 -20.78 6.38
C PHE A 392 16.97 -20.49 7.73
N HIS A 393 16.20 -21.45 8.26
CA HIS A 393 15.47 -21.31 9.52
C HIS A 393 16.37 -21.25 10.76
N LYS A 394 17.69 -21.47 10.65
CA LYS A 394 18.66 -21.36 11.76
C LYS A 394 19.58 -20.15 11.65
N TRP A 395 19.37 -19.28 10.66
CA TRP A 395 20.23 -18.12 10.46
C TRP A 395 20.20 -17.17 11.67
N TYR A 396 19.05 -16.96 12.30
CA TYR A 396 18.96 -16.07 13.46
C TYR A 396 19.82 -16.57 14.64
N GLU A 397 19.70 -17.85 15.03
CA GLU A 397 20.53 -18.43 16.10
C GLU A 397 22.02 -18.39 15.76
N TRP A 398 22.36 -18.62 14.49
CA TRP A 398 23.75 -18.64 14.05
C TRP A 398 24.36 -17.23 14.06
N ILE A 399 23.63 -16.23 13.58
CA ILE A 399 24.04 -14.81 13.61
C ILE A 399 24.27 -14.40 15.06
N GLU A 400 23.33 -14.68 15.96
CA GLU A 400 23.43 -14.34 17.38
C GLU A 400 24.67 -14.96 18.03
N LYS A 401 24.93 -16.25 17.79
CA LYS A 401 26.14 -16.93 18.29
C LYS A 401 27.42 -16.30 17.75
N LYS A 402 27.47 -15.95 16.46
CA LYS A 402 28.65 -15.33 15.83
C LYS A 402 28.93 -13.94 16.36
N LEU A 403 27.90 -13.11 16.51
CA LEU A 403 28.04 -11.76 17.04
C LEU A 403 28.45 -11.79 18.52
N THR A 404 27.88 -12.71 19.30
CA THR A 404 28.26 -12.90 20.72
C THR A 404 29.70 -13.39 20.85
N ALA A 405 30.13 -14.33 20.01
CA ALA A 405 31.52 -14.79 20.00
C ALA A 405 32.50 -13.65 19.68
N LYS A 406 32.20 -12.79 18.71
CA LYS A 406 33.03 -11.62 18.40
C LYS A 406 33.07 -10.59 19.51
N TYR A 407 31.94 -10.37 20.17
CA TYR A 407 31.90 -9.53 21.36
C TYR A 407 32.84 -10.08 22.45
N LEU A 408 32.76 -11.38 22.75
CA LEU A 408 33.67 -12.01 23.71
C LEU A 408 35.14 -11.92 23.27
N GLU A 409 35.45 -12.13 22.00
CA GLU A 409 36.81 -11.94 21.47
C GLU A 409 37.32 -10.51 21.69
N SER A 410 36.47 -9.50 21.54
CA SER A 410 36.83 -8.11 21.78
C SER A 410 37.14 -7.83 23.25
N LEU A 411 36.44 -8.49 24.18
CA LEU A 411 36.70 -8.38 25.62
C LEU A 411 38.01 -9.08 26.03
N TYR A 412 38.30 -10.23 25.44
CA TYR A 412 39.47 -11.05 25.80
C TYR A 412 40.74 -10.69 25.02
N LYS A 413 40.65 -9.90 23.95
CA LYS A 413 41.81 -9.23 23.36
C LYS A 413 42.32 -8.19 24.35
N LYS A 414 43.16 -8.64 25.29
CA LYS A 414 43.99 -7.78 26.13
C LYS A 414 44.61 -6.71 25.22
N PRO A 415 44.52 -5.42 25.56
CA PRO A 415 45.24 -4.41 24.81
C PRO A 415 46.72 -4.77 24.88
N GLU A 416 47.29 -5.20 23.75
CA GLU A 416 48.73 -5.29 23.61
C GLU A 416 49.25 -3.88 23.88
N ILE A 417 49.82 -3.69 25.07
CA ILE A 417 50.56 -2.50 25.43
C ILE A 417 51.71 -2.46 24.42
N LYS A 418 51.49 -1.74 23.32
CA LYS A 418 52.54 -1.36 22.40
C LYS A 418 53.49 -0.48 23.20
N ASN A 419 54.50 -1.10 23.80
CA ASN A 419 55.71 -0.42 24.24
C ASN A 419 56.28 0.27 23.00
N LYS A 420 55.94 1.56 22.85
CA LYS A 420 56.62 2.47 21.95
C LYS A 420 58.08 2.50 22.42
N SER A 421 58.95 1.87 21.63
CA SER A 421 60.38 2.11 21.67
C SER A 421 60.76 3.08 20.57
#